data_AF-A0A161SVD2-F1
#
_entry.id   AF-A0A161SVD2-F1
#
_cell.length_a   1.000
_cell.length_b   1.000
_cell.length_c   1.000
_cell.angle_alpha   90.00
_cell.angle_beta   90.00
_cell.angle_gamma   90.00
#
_symmetry.space_group_name_H-M   'P 1'
#
loop_
_entity.id
_entity.type
_entity.pdbx_description
1 polymer ?
#
loop_
_entity_poly.entity_id
_entity_poly.type
_entity_poly.pdbx_seq_one_letter_code
_entity_poly.pdbx_strand_id
1 'polypeptide(L)'
;MKLLQVRKGQFVYYQNELHKVYTINPLAKKSVHMYRIKDMEQVTSKAEEITLHRPSHMDAFMFMGQWYTIREDLEPEVDGYILVTKPDPEPMSHYGLNEFEKVEQIEGRTVVTGRQNPIKRKEFVVLQEGRNPEARNIAYQDDSLVSEETLAEDAKLGAKLSRTQEIQPNIGDIYLNLHNGGRSMVVAVMGDDVWLGHGEKLKIEDLLDADHWTLVYVNTEFVL
;
A
#
# COMPACT_ATOMS: atom_id res chain seq x y z
N MET A 1 -8.09 21.68 8.72
CA MET A 1 -8.49 22.56 7.59
C MET A 1 -9.18 21.68 6.55
N LYS A 2 -10.44 21.95 6.19
CA LYS A 2 -11.17 21.13 5.20
C LYS A 2 -10.53 21.28 3.81
N LEU A 3 -10.32 20.16 3.11
CA LEU A 3 -9.63 20.13 1.82
C LEU A 3 -10.54 20.71 0.71
N LEU A 4 -10.23 21.93 0.25
CA LEU A 4 -10.87 22.50 -0.95
C LEU A 4 -10.43 21.81 -2.24
N GLN A 5 -9.25 21.18 -2.25
CA GLN A 5 -8.70 20.42 -3.37
C GLN A 5 -7.98 19.16 -2.88
N VAL A 6 -8.61 18.02 -3.10
CA VAL A 6 -8.03 16.70 -2.87
C VAL A 6 -7.21 16.29 -4.09
N ARG A 7 -6.08 15.60 -3.89
CA ARG A 7 -5.21 15.09 -4.96
C ARG A 7 -4.78 13.66 -4.67
N LYS A 8 -4.56 12.88 -5.73
CA LYS A 8 -3.97 11.54 -5.63
C LYS A 8 -2.64 11.60 -4.87
N GLY A 9 -2.43 10.63 -4.00
CA GLY A 9 -1.24 10.50 -3.17
C GLY A 9 -1.31 11.20 -1.82
N GLN A 10 -2.30 12.07 -1.57
CA GLN A 10 -2.39 12.74 -0.27
C GLN A 10 -2.71 11.75 0.86
N PHE A 11 -2.04 11.91 2.00
CA PHE A 11 -2.47 11.29 3.24
C PHE A 11 -3.59 12.13 3.85
N VAL A 12 -4.65 11.46 4.31
CA VAL A 12 -5.82 12.10 4.89
C VAL A 12 -6.33 11.29 6.06
N TYR A 13 -6.91 11.97 7.04
CA TYR A 13 -7.72 11.35 8.06
C TYR A 13 -9.17 11.26 7.61
N TYR A 14 -9.76 10.09 7.82
CA TYR A 14 -11.19 9.82 7.67
C TYR A 14 -11.60 8.87 8.79
N GLN A 15 -12.70 9.17 9.49
CA GLN A 15 -13.18 8.36 10.63
C GLN A 15 -12.07 8.03 11.65
N ASN A 16 -11.29 9.05 12.00
CA ASN A 16 -10.14 8.96 12.92
C ASN A 16 -8.93 8.15 12.41
N GLU A 17 -8.95 7.56 11.22
CA GLU A 17 -7.86 6.70 10.73
C GLU A 17 -7.10 7.32 9.54
N LEU A 18 -5.83 6.95 9.41
CA LEU A 18 -4.96 7.41 8.33
C LEU A 18 -5.20 6.64 7.03
N HIS A 19 -5.46 7.38 5.96
CA HIS A 19 -5.72 6.88 4.62
C HIS A 19 -4.82 7.56 3.59
N LYS A 20 -4.64 6.92 2.43
CA LYS A 20 -4.04 7.54 1.24
C LYS A 20 -5.07 7.61 0.11
N VAL A 21 -5.21 8.77 -0.50
CA VAL A 21 -6.06 8.98 -1.68
C VAL A 21 -5.41 8.33 -2.91
N TYR A 22 -6.10 7.43 -3.59
CA TYR A 22 -5.60 6.80 -4.81
C TYR A 22 -6.33 7.24 -6.08
N THR A 23 -7.61 7.63 -5.99
CA THR A 23 -8.35 8.23 -7.11
C THR A 23 -9.43 9.20 -6.64
N ILE A 24 -9.88 10.06 -7.55
CA ILE A 24 -10.93 11.04 -7.31
C ILE A 24 -11.87 10.97 -8.51
N ASN A 25 -13.16 10.70 -8.28
CA ASN A 25 -14.15 10.69 -9.33
C ASN A 25 -14.87 12.05 -9.39
N PRO A 26 -14.60 12.89 -10.43
CA PRO A 26 -15.20 14.21 -10.54
C PRO A 26 -16.69 14.18 -10.94
N LEU A 27 -17.15 13.10 -11.57
CA LEU A 27 -18.52 12.98 -12.12
C LEU A 27 -19.54 12.55 -11.05
N ALA A 28 -19.13 11.70 -10.11
CA ALA A 28 -20.00 11.14 -9.06
C ALA A 28 -19.94 11.96 -7.75
N LYS A 29 -20.30 13.26 -7.79
CA LYS A 29 -20.36 14.15 -6.61
C LYS A 29 -19.04 14.32 -5.82
N LYS A 30 -17.89 14.34 -6.50
CA LYS A 30 -16.56 14.51 -5.85
C LYS A 30 -16.23 13.37 -4.87
N SER A 31 -16.55 12.15 -5.25
CA SER A 31 -16.13 10.94 -4.54
C SER A 31 -14.60 10.87 -4.47
N VAL A 32 -14.07 10.75 -3.27
CA VAL A 32 -12.65 10.52 -2.98
C VAL A 32 -12.49 9.07 -2.61
N HIS A 33 -11.68 8.37 -3.39
CA HIS A 33 -11.38 6.98 -3.17
C HIS A 33 -10.00 6.87 -2.51
N MET A 34 -9.97 6.17 -1.40
CA MET A 34 -8.79 6.05 -0.55
C MET A 34 -8.67 4.64 -0.03
N TYR A 35 -7.49 4.28 0.43
CA TYR A 35 -7.30 3.06 1.21
C TYR A 35 -6.71 3.42 2.56
N ARG A 36 -7.12 2.69 3.59
CA ARG A 36 -6.57 2.80 4.94
C ARG A 36 -5.15 2.25 4.94
N ILE A 37 -4.18 3.00 5.46
CA ILE A 37 -2.76 2.66 5.26
C ILE A 37 -2.38 1.39 6.03
N LYS A 38 -2.98 1.14 7.20
CA LYS A 38 -2.60 0.01 8.06
C LYS A 38 -2.91 -1.37 7.46
N ASP A 39 -3.91 -1.50 6.60
CA ASP A 39 -4.36 -2.79 6.05
C ASP A 39 -4.85 -2.75 4.61
N MET A 40 -4.73 -1.61 3.94
CA MET A 40 -5.15 -1.42 2.55
C MET A 40 -6.67 -1.52 2.33
N GLU A 41 -7.49 -1.45 3.40
CA GLU A 41 -8.95 -1.46 3.26
C GLU A 41 -9.41 -0.25 2.42
N GLN A 42 -10.14 -0.51 1.35
CA GLN A 42 -10.64 0.54 0.47
C GLN A 42 -11.88 1.21 1.04
N VAL A 43 -11.90 2.55 1.00
CA VAL A 43 -13.01 3.35 1.48
C VAL A 43 -13.27 4.50 0.51
N THR A 44 -14.54 4.89 0.42
CA THR A 44 -14.97 6.05 -0.35
C THR A 44 -15.56 7.11 0.58
N SER A 45 -15.24 8.38 0.34
CA SER A 45 -15.75 9.52 1.10
C SER A 45 -15.89 10.76 0.22
N LYS A 46 -16.30 11.89 0.80
CA LYS A 46 -16.28 13.21 0.16
C LYS A 46 -15.12 14.05 0.68
N ALA A 47 -14.66 14.98 -0.14
CA ALA A 47 -13.59 15.92 0.22
C ALA A 47 -13.85 16.73 1.52
N GLU A 48 -15.11 16.94 1.89
CA GLU A 48 -15.50 17.72 3.09
C GLU A 48 -15.42 16.94 4.41
N GLU A 49 -15.35 15.60 4.32
CA GLU A 49 -15.33 14.66 5.45
C GLU A 49 -13.90 14.24 5.83
N ILE A 50 -12.91 14.63 5.01
CA ILE A 50 -11.52 14.23 5.19
C ILE A 50 -10.62 15.41 5.57
N THR A 51 -9.56 15.12 6.32
CA THR A 51 -8.58 16.13 6.78
C THR A 51 -7.19 15.78 6.26
N LEU A 52 -6.52 16.73 5.61
CA LEU A 52 -5.15 16.52 5.10
C LEU A 52 -4.16 16.25 6.23
N HIS A 53 -3.36 15.20 6.08
CA HIS A 53 -2.10 15.00 6.81
C HIS A 53 -0.92 15.13 5.85
N ARG A 54 0.13 15.83 6.26
CA ARG A 54 1.40 15.86 5.50
C ARG A 54 2.41 15.03 6.29
N PRO A 55 2.83 13.86 5.77
CA PRO A 55 3.84 13.05 6.44
C PRO A 55 5.14 13.85 6.60
N SER A 56 5.79 13.68 7.74
CA SER A 56 7.00 14.40 8.13
C SER A 56 7.96 13.48 8.87
N HIS A 57 9.23 13.89 8.97
CA HIS A 57 10.21 13.20 9.80
C HIS A 57 9.67 12.92 11.21
N MET A 58 9.95 11.72 11.73
CA MET A 58 9.48 11.22 13.04
C MET A 58 7.97 11.03 13.16
N ASP A 59 7.24 10.98 12.05
CA ASP A 59 5.90 10.39 12.03
C ASP A 59 5.99 8.87 12.01
N ALA A 60 5.14 8.21 12.79
CA ALA A 60 4.98 6.76 12.79
C ALA A 60 3.54 6.35 12.47
N PHE A 61 3.39 5.34 11.63
CA PHE A 61 2.12 4.76 11.23
C PHE A 61 2.25 3.26 10.99
N MET A 62 1.13 2.57 10.93
CA MET A 62 1.08 1.19 10.47
C MET A 62 0.92 1.16 8.96
N PHE A 63 1.70 0.32 8.30
CA PHE A 63 1.60 -0.01 6.88
C PHE A 63 1.66 -1.53 6.73
N MET A 64 0.63 -2.10 6.11
CA MET A 64 0.48 -3.56 5.97
C MET A 64 0.64 -4.32 7.30
N GLY A 65 0.03 -3.78 8.36
CA GLY A 65 0.02 -4.38 9.70
C GLY A 65 1.32 -4.24 10.49
N GLN A 66 2.36 -3.63 9.92
CA GLN A 66 3.64 -3.38 10.58
C GLN A 66 3.84 -1.90 10.85
N TRP A 67 4.49 -1.58 11.96
CA TRP A 67 4.84 -0.19 12.29
C TRP A 67 6.03 0.29 11.50
N TYR A 68 5.97 1.53 11.03
CA TYR A 68 7.09 2.22 10.42
C TYR A 68 7.21 3.63 10.96
N THR A 69 8.45 4.13 11.00
CA THR A 69 8.79 5.51 11.34
C THR A 69 9.46 6.19 10.14
N ILE A 70 9.03 7.40 9.79
CA ILE A 70 9.63 8.20 8.71
C ILE A 70 10.97 8.79 9.17
N ARG A 71 12.03 8.46 8.43
CA ARG A 71 13.40 8.88 8.70
C ARG A 71 13.99 9.59 7.48
N GLU A 72 14.23 10.89 7.62
CA GLU A 72 14.88 11.70 6.58
C GLU A 72 16.41 11.61 6.65
N ASP A 73 16.91 11.26 7.84
CA ASP A 73 18.31 11.23 8.26
C ASP A 73 18.98 9.86 8.07
N LEU A 74 18.23 8.83 7.68
CA LEU A 74 18.76 7.51 7.37
C LEU A 74 19.03 7.33 5.87
N GLU A 75 19.92 6.41 5.56
CA GLU A 75 20.11 5.91 4.20
C GLU A 75 19.19 4.71 3.93
N PRO A 76 18.76 4.49 2.68
CA PRO A 76 17.93 3.33 2.34
C PRO A 76 18.73 2.03 2.46
N GLU A 77 18.02 0.93 2.71
CA GLU A 77 18.58 -0.42 2.73
C GLU A 77 17.82 -1.29 1.72
N VAL A 78 18.51 -2.28 1.15
CA VAL A 78 17.87 -3.30 0.30
C VAL A 78 16.84 -4.04 1.13
N ASP A 79 15.71 -4.39 0.51
CA ASP A 79 14.50 -4.94 1.15
C ASP A 79 13.74 -3.99 2.09
N GLY A 80 14.29 -2.82 2.39
CA GLY A 80 13.60 -1.76 3.13
C GLY A 80 12.53 -1.04 2.31
N TYR A 81 11.74 -0.22 2.99
CA TYR A 81 10.73 0.63 2.34
C TYR A 81 11.16 2.10 2.33
N ILE A 82 10.74 2.79 1.27
CA ILE A 82 10.81 4.26 1.17
C ILE A 82 9.41 4.82 0.94
N LEU A 83 9.26 6.10 1.30
CA LEU A 83 8.09 6.90 0.98
C LEU A 83 8.48 8.03 0.03
N VAL A 84 7.90 8.03 -1.18
CA VAL A 84 8.16 9.07 -2.17
C VAL A 84 7.41 10.35 -1.80
N THR A 85 8.10 11.37 -1.30
CA THR A 85 7.47 12.62 -0.82
C THR A 85 7.58 13.77 -1.82
N LYS A 86 8.51 13.70 -2.78
CA LYS A 86 8.75 14.73 -3.81
C LYS A 86 8.94 14.07 -5.17
N PRO A 87 7.88 13.47 -5.75
CA PRO A 87 7.99 12.72 -7.00
C PRO A 87 8.41 13.63 -8.17
N ASP A 88 9.43 13.20 -8.90
CA ASP A 88 9.97 13.79 -10.12
C ASP A 88 10.25 12.66 -11.15
N PRO A 89 9.22 11.85 -11.50
CA PRO A 89 9.41 10.62 -12.26
C PRO A 89 9.92 10.89 -13.67
N GLU A 90 10.85 10.05 -14.11
CA GLU A 90 11.29 10.01 -15.50
C GLU A 90 10.18 9.43 -16.39
N PRO A 91 10.20 9.65 -17.72
CA PRO A 91 9.06 9.30 -18.60
C PRO A 91 8.58 7.84 -18.53
N MET A 92 9.46 6.90 -18.17
CA MET A 92 9.14 5.47 -18.05
C MET A 92 8.89 5.02 -16.60
N SER A 93 8.99 5.93 -15.63
CA SER A 93 8.78 5.63 -14.22
C SER A 93 7.34 5.89 -13.81
N HIS A 94 6.79 4.98 -13.01
CA HIS A 94 5.40 5.01 -12.57
C HIS A 94 5.32 5.04 -11.06
N TYR A 95 5.61 6.21 -10.49
CA TYR A 95 5.42 6.50 -9.06
C TYR A 95 4.86 7.92 -8.86
N GLY A 96 4.35 8.17 -7.66
CA GLY A 96 3.67 9.43 -7.34
C GLY A 96 3.88 9.88 -5.92
N LEU A 97 3.06 10.84 -5.48
CA LEU A 97 3.15 11.40 -4.14
C LEU A 97 2.74 10.37 -3.08
N ASN A 98 3.53 10.32 -2.02
CA ASN A 98 3.45 9.37 -0.90
C ASN A 98 3.29 7.92 -1.37
N GLU A 99 4.02 7.56 -2.41
CA GLU A 99 4.10 6.18 -2.88
C GLU A 99 5.02 5.36 -1.98
N PHE A 100 4.54 4.18 -1.56
CA PHE A 100 5.34 3.20 -0.83
C PHE A 100 6.08 2.36 -1.86
N GLU A 101 7.39 2.27 -1.75
CA GLU A 101 8.23 1.50 -2.66
C GLU A 101 9.17 0.62 -1.85
N LYS A 102 9.26 -0.66 -2.20
CA LYS A 102 10.25 -1.57 -1.64
C LYS A 102 11.55 -1.43 -2.44
N VAL A 103 12.66 -1.24 -1.74
CA VAL A 103 14.00 -1.12 -2.34
C VAL A 103 14.47 -2.50 -2.78
N GLU A 104 14.75 -2.66 -4.08
CA GLU A 104 15.31 -3.89 -4.65
C GLU A 104 16.83 -3.76 -4.78
N GLN A 105 17.31 -2.60 -5.23
CA GLN A 105 18.73 -2.33 -5.44
C GLN A 105 19.06 -0.87 -5.13
N ILE A 106 20.31 -0.61 -4.74
CA ILE A 106 20.84 0.73 -4.52
C ILE A 106 21.97 0.99 -5.51
N GLU A 107 21.83 2.05 -6.31
CA GLU A 107 22.79 2.49 -7.32
C GLU A 107 23.27 3.92 -6.99
N GLY A 108 24.33 4.01 -6.19
CA GLY A 108 24.86 5.30 -5.73
C GLY A 108 23.85 6.05 -4.87
N ARG A 109 23.26 7.13 -5.41
CA ARG A 109 22.23 7.96 -4.72
C ARG A 109 20.81 7.71 -5.25
N THR A 110 20.63 6.65 -6.02
CA THR A 110 19.34 6.25 -6.59
C THR A 110 18.99 4.88 -6.03
N VAL A 111 17.70 4.67 -5.75
CA VAL A 111 17.16 3.35 -5.43
C VAL A 111 16.38 2.85 -6.62
N VAL A 112 16.57 1.58 -6.95
CA VAL A 112 15.73 0.86 -7.90
C VAL A 112 14.76 0.02 -7.07
N THR A 113 13.47 0.19 -7.34
CA THR A 113 12.41 -0.46 -6.56
C THR A 113 11.96 -1.75 -7.21
N GLY A 114 11.19 -2.58 -6.49
CA GLY A 114 10.58 -3.81 -7.04
C GLY A 114 9.71 -3.60 -8.29
N ARG A 115 9.27 -2.37 -8.55
CA ARG A 115 8.54 -1.98 -9.78
C ARG A 115 9.46 -1.46 -10.89
N GLN A 116 10.77 -1.62 -10.73
CA GLN A 116 11.81 -1.13 -11.64
C GLN A 116 11.78 0.40 -11.81
N ASN A 117 11.33 1.12 -10.77
CA ASN A 117 11.36 2.58 -10.75
C ASN A 117 12.73 3.06 -10.21
N PRO A 118 13.51 3.84 -10.97
CA PRO A 118 14.63 4.58 -10.42
C PRO A 118 14.11 5.82 -9.67
N ILE A 119 14.45 5.94 -8.39
CA ILE A 119 14.01 7.06 -7.54
C ILE A 119 15.23 7.73 -6.90
N LYS A 120 15.41 9.04 -7.10
CA LYS A 120 16.59 9.76 -6.61
C LYS A 120 16.44 10.05 -5.11
N ARG A 121 17.54 10.10 -4.37
CA ARG A 121 17.56 10.37 -2.91
C ARG A 121 16.77 11.61 -2.46
N LYS A 122 16.66 12.64 -3.31
CA LYS A 122 15.90 13.88 -3.02
C LYS A 122 14.39 13.70 -3.02
N GLU A 123 13.88 12.61 -3.60
CA GLU A 123 12.47 12.39 -3.90
C GLU A 123 11.77 11.57 -2.81
N PHE A 124 12.54 10.87 -1.98
CA PHE A 124 12.02 9.96 -0.97
C PHE A 124 12.65 10.17 0.42
N VAL A 125 11.96 9.59 1.40
CA VAL A 125 12.41 9.43 2.78
C VAL A 125 12.37 7.95 3.13
N VAL A 126 13.17 7.51 4.11
CA VAL A 126 13.24 6.09 4.50
C VAL A 126 12.11 5.76 5.48
N LEU A 127 11.52 4.57 5.34
CA LEU A 127 10.62 4.01 6.34
C LEU A 127 11.38 2.97 7.15
N GLN A 128 11.76 3.36 8.36
CA GLN A 128 12.39 2.45 9.31
C GLN A 128 11.31 1.57 9.94
N GLU A 129 11.49 0.25 9.91
CA GLU A 129 10.60 -0.69 10.58
C GLU A 129 10.62 -0.47 12.10
N GLY A 130 9.44 -0.57 12.71
CA GLY A 130 9.19 -0.28 14.11
C GLY A 130 8.72 1.15 14.35
N ARG A 131 8.10 1.33 15.52
CA ARG A 131 7.69 2.64 16.02
C ARG A 131 8.77 3.16 16.97
N ASN A 132 9.45 4.24 16.59
CA ASN A 132 10.35 4.93 17.50
C ASN A 132 9.52 5.50 18.69
N PRO A 133 9.95 5.33 19.95
CA PRO A 133 9.22 5.84 21.13
C PRO A 133 8.98 7.35 21.11
N GLU A 134 9.88 8.11 20.49
CA GLU A 134 9.79 9.56 20.34
C GLU A 134 9.02 9.99 19.09
N ALA A 135 8.63 9.04 18.22
CA ALA A 135 7.87 9.34 17.02
C ALA A 135 6.42 9.72 17.35
N ARG A 136 5.92 10.71 16.61
CA ARG A 136 4.51 11.09 16.63
C ARG A 136 3.70 9.97 16.00
N ASN A 137 2.76 9.39 16.75
CA ASN A 137 1.77 8.50 16.17
C ASN A 137 0.85 9.30 15.24
N ILE A 138 0.76 8.88 13.98
CA ILE A 138 -0.16 9.45 13.00
C ILE A 138 -1.10 8.38 12.42
N ALA A 139 -1.12 7.17 12.97
CA ALA A 139 -2.08 6.14 12.57
C ALA A 139 -3.53 6.61 12.78
N TYR A 140 -3.72 7.46 13.81
CA TYR A 140 -5.00 8.05 14.17
C TYR A 140 -4.92 9.58 14.21
N GLN A 141 -6.05 10.24 13.93
CA GLN A 141 -6.15 11.69 14.02
C GLN A 141 -6.14 12.17 15.48
N ASP A 142 -6.86 11.44 16.33
CA ASP A 142 -6.99 11.66 17.76
C ASP A 142 -6.84 10.30 18.47
N ASP A 143 -5.69 10.11 19.12
CA ASP A 143 -5.36 8.91 19.88
C ASP A 143 -6.31 8.68 21.06
N SER A 144 -6.98 9.71 21.57
CA SER A 144 -7.92 9.58 22.71
C SER A 144 -9.24 8.90 22.35
N LEU A 145 -9.55 8.81 21.05
CA LEU A 145 -10.75 8.16 20.54
C LEU A 145 -10.52 6.68 20.19
N VAL A 146 -9.30 6.17 20.38
CA VAL A 146 -8.94 4.78 20.05
C VAL A 146 -9.22 3.89 21.26
N SER A 147 -10.05 2.87 21.07
CA SER A 147 -10.38 1.91 22.14
C SER A 147 -9.26 0.89 22.35
N GLU A 148 -9.21 0.28 23.52
CA GLU A 148 -8.28 -0.83 23.81
C GLU A 148 -8.51 -2.03 22.87
N GLU A 149 -9.75 -2.25 22.45
CA GLU A 149 -10.11 -3.31 21.49
C GLU A 149 -9.45 -3.04 20.13
N THR A 150 -9.55 -1.81 19.61
CA THR A 150 -8.89 -1.42 18.36
C THR A 150 -7.38 -1.58 18.44
N LEU A 151 -6.75 -1.19 19.56
CA LEU A 151 -5.31 -1.40 19.76
C LEU A 151 -4.94 -2.89 19.78
N ALA A 152 -5.79 -3.74 20.36
CA ALA A 152 -5.58 -5.18 20.39
C ALA A 152 -5.77 -5.83 19.00
N GLU A 153 -6.65 -5.29 18.15
CA GLU A 153 -6.80 -5.71 16.75
C GLU A 153 -5.59 -5.28 15.92
N ASP A 154 -5.13 -4.04 16.07
CA ASP A 154 -3.94 -3.51 15.39
C ASP A 154 -2.69 -4.35 15.73
N ALA A 155 -2.51 -4.73 16.99
CA ALA A 155 -1.40 -5.59 17.42
C ALA A 155 -1.39 -6.97 16.73
N LYS A 156 -2.56 -7.45 16.26
CA LYS A 156 -2.71 -8.72 15.53
C LYS A 156 -2.69 -8.53 14.02
N LEU A 157 -2.76 -7.29 13.53
CA LEU A 157 -2.96 -6.99 12.12
C LEU A 157 -1.81 -7.50 11.25
N GLY A 158 -0.56 -7.33 11.69
CA GLY A 158 0.61 -7.86 11.00
C GLY A 158 0.56 -9.39 10.83
N ALA A 159 0.21 -10.11 11.90
CA ALA A 159 0.07 -11.57 11.86
C ALA A 159 -1.16 -12.04 11.07
N LYS A 160 -2.25 -11.26 11.08
CA LYS A 160 -3.44 -11.53 10.27
C LYS A 160 -3.13 -11.35 8.80
N LEU A 161 -2.53 -10.22 8.41
CA LEU A 161 -2.19 -9.92 7.03
C LEU A 161 -1.12 -10.85 6.46
N SER A 162 -0.13 -11.26 7.26
CA SER A 162 0.84 -12.28 6.82
C SER A 162 0.13 -13.62 6.55
N ARG A 163 -0.85 -14.00 7.37
CA ARG A 163 -1.67 -15.22 7.17
C ARG A 163 -2.72 -15.08 6.07
N THR A 164 -3.23 -13.88 5.80
CA THR A 164 -4.20 -13.62 4.72
C THR A 164 -3.51 -13.50 3.37
N GLN A 165 -2.25 -13.01 3.32
CA GLN A 165 -1.40 -13.15 2.13
C GLN A 165 -1.11 -14.63 1.79
N GLU A 166 -1.23 -15.54 2.77
CA GLU A 166 -1.14 -16.98 2.58
C GLU A 166 -2.49 -17.65 2.20
N ILE A 167 -3.63 -16.92 2.14
CA ILE A 167 -4.96 -17.56 1.97
C ILE A 167 -5.89 -16.78 1.01
N GLN A 168 -6.02 -17.35 -0.19
CA GLN A 168 -6.96 -17.12 -1.30
C GLN A 168 -6.73 -15.92 -2.26
N PRO A 169 -6.57 -16.19 -3.58
CA PRO A 169 -6.51 -15.16 -4.63
C PRO A 169 -7.86 -14.47 -4.83
N ASN A 170 -7.86 -13.16 -5.11
CA ASN A 170 -9.06 -12.39 -5.44
C ASN A 170 -9.30 -12.28 -6.95
N ILE A 171 -10.56 -12.05 -7.32
CA ILE A 171 -10.90 -11.72 -8.71
C ILE A 171 -10.26 -10.37 -9.09
N GLY A 172 -9.44 -10.42 -10.13
CA GLY A 172 -8.66 -9.30 -10.66
C GLY A 172 -7.21 -9.27 -10.21
N ASP A 173 -6.79 -10.15 -9.27
CA ASP A 173 -5.38 -10.31 -8.95
C ASP A 173 -4.62 -10.75 -10.20
N ILE A 174 -3.42 -10.21 -10.44
CA ILE A 174 -2.57 -10.59 -11.57
C ILE A 174 -1.36 -11.35 -11.05
N TYR A 175 -1.19 -12.56 -11.55
CA TYR A 175 -0.05 -13.42 -11.28
C TYR A 175 0.89 -13.49 -12.49
N LEU A 176 2.18 -13.58 -12.24
CA LEU A 176 3.24 -13.84 -13.20
C LEU A 176 3.64 -15.31 -13.11
N ASN A 177 3.59 -16.01 -14.24
CA ASN A 177 4.13 -17.34 -14.38
C ASN A 177 5.66 -17.27 -14.53
N LEU A 178 6.40 -17.94 -13.65
CA LEU A 178 7.86 -17.87 -13.62
C LEU A 178 8.52 -18.77 -14.68
N HIS A 179 7.79 -19.74 -15.24
CA HIS A 179 8.32 -20.63 -16.28
C HIS A 179 8.32 -19.97 -17.67
N ASN A 180 7.27 -19.23 -18.00
CA ASN A 180 7.09 -18.64 -19.33
C ASN A 180 7.02 -17.10 -19.35
N GLY A 181 7.06 -16.44 -18.19
CA GLY A 181 7.01 -14.99 -18.06
C GLY A 181 5.64 -14.37 -18.37
N GLY A 182 4.62 -15.18 -18.58
CA GLY A 182 3.26 -14.76 -18.88
C GLY A 182 2.57 -14.17 -17.65
N ARG A 183 1.85 -13.05 -17.83
CA ARG A 183 1.02 -12.47 -16.77
C ARG A 183 -0.43 -12.80 -17.03
N SER A 184 -1.15 -13.19 -15.99
CA SER A 184 -2.57 -13.46 -16.10
C SER A 184 -3.35 -13.00 -14.88
N MET A 185 -4.50 -12.42 -15.16
CA MET A 185 -5.46 -11.99 -14.16
C MET A 185 -6.34 -13.15 -13.73
N VAL A 186 -6.71 -13.22 -12.46
CA VAL A 186 -7.76 -14.08 -11.94
C VAL A 186 -9.11 -13.51 -12.37
N VAL A 187 -9.89 -14.29 -13.11
CA VAL A 187 -11.20 -13.84 -13.64
C VAL A 187 -12.38 -14.51 -12.94
N ALA A 188 -12.16 -15.64 -12.28
CA ALA A 188 -13.15 -16.29 -11.42
C ALA A 188 -12.47 -17.16 -10.36
N VAL A 189 -13.12 -17.28 -9.21
CA VAL A 189 -12.77 -18.21 -8.13
C VAL A 189 -14.04 -18.97 -7.77
N MET A 190 -14.00 -20.31 -7.82
CA MET A 190 -15.13 -21.16 -7.42
C MET A 190 -14.62 -22.33 -6.57
N GLY A 191 -14.91 -22.30 -5.28
CA GLY A 191 -14.34 -23.28 -4.33
C GLY A 191 -12.82 -23.17 -4.32
N ASP A 192 -12.14 -24.29 -4.57
CA ASP A 192 -10.67 -24.38 -4.62
C ASP A 192 -10.09 -24.16 -6.03
N ASP A 193 -10.93 -23.82 -7.01
CA ASP A 193 -10.52 -23.63 -8.39
C ASP A 193 -10.45 -22.14 -8.75
N VAL A 194 -9.40 -21.77 -9.50
CA VAL A 194 -9.17 -20.42 -10.02
C VAL A 194 -9.12 -20.46 -11.54
N TRP A 195 -9.77 -19.50 -12.19
CA TRP A 195 -9.67 -19.28 -13.62
C TRP A 195 -8.85 -18.05 -13.92
N LEU A 196 -7.89 -18.22 -14.83
CA LEU A 196 -7.02 -17.17 -15.34
C LEU A 196 -7.59 -16.59 -16.64
N GLY A 197 -7.33 -15.31 -16.91
CA GLY A 197 -7.91 -14.57 -18.04
C GLY A 197 -7.55 -15.09 -19.42
N HIS A 198 -6.56 -15.98 -19.53
CA HIS A 198 -6.20 -16.69 -20.76
C HIS A 198 -6.88 -18.08 -20.89
N GLY A 199 -7.79 -18.41 -19.95
CA GLY A 199 -8.63 -19.61 -19.99
C GLY A 199 -8.12 -20.79 -19.17
N GLU A 200 -6.92 -20.72 -18.60
CA GLU A 200 -6.37 -21.77 -17.75
C GLU A 200 -7.12 -21.87 -16.41
N LYS A 201 -7.31 -23.12 -15.95
CA LYS A 201 -7.93 -23.45 -14.67
C LYS A 201 -6.90 -24.12 -13.77
N LEU A 202 -6.69 -23.59 -12.58
CA LEU A 202 -5.73 -24.09 -11.59
C LEU A 202 -6.41 -24.32 -10.24
N LYS A 203 -5.78 -25.13 -9.38
CA LYS A 203 -6.10 -25.09 -7.95
C LYS A 203 -5.50 -23.85 -7.31
N ILE A 204 -6.12 -23.37 -6.24
CA ILE A 204 -5.58 -22.25 -5.45
C ILE A 204 -4.17 -22.59 -4.96
N GLU A 205 -3.93 -23.82 -4.49
CA GLU A 205 -2.59 -24.26 -4.05
C GLU A 205 -1.54 -24.17 -5.16
N ASP A 206 -1.89 -24.53 -6.40
CA ASP A 206 -0.97 -24.45 -7.54
C ASP A 206 -0.66 -23.00 -7.95
N LEU A 207 -1.63 -22.08 -7.77
CA LEU A 207 -1.42 -20.66 -8.05
C LEU A 207 -0.61 -19.96 -6.95
N LEU A 208 -0.67 -20.47 -5.73
CA LEU A 208 0.09 -19.98 -4.58
C LEU A 208 1.49 -20.60 -4.48
N ASP A 209 1.82 -21.56 -5.36
CA ASP A 209 3.16 -22.12 -5.45
C ASP A 209 4.14 -21.08 -6.00
N ALA A 210 4.98 -20.56 -5.09
CA ALA A 210 5.97 -19.53 -5.38
C ALA A 210 7.08 -20.00 -6.35
N ASP A 211 7.25 -21.30 -6.57
CA ASP A 211 8.19 -21.82 -7.57
C ASP A 211 7.66 -21.66 -9.01
N HIS A 212 6.34 -21.45 -9.16
CA HIS A 212 5.67 -21.39 -10.46
C HIS A 212 4.97 -20.05 -10.72
N TRP A 213 4.47 -19.38 -9.68
CA TRP A 213 3.68 -18.16 -9.80
C TRP A 213 4.06 -17.10 -8.77
N THR A 214 4.01 -15.83 -9.18
CA THR A 214 4.23 -14.68 -8.29
C THR A 214 3.11 -13.67 -8.45
N LEU A 215 2.49 -13.26 -7.33
CA LEU A 215 1.48 -12.20 -7.32
C LEU A 215 2.13 -10.85 -7.66
N VAL A 216 1.66 -10.20 -8.74
CA VAL A 216 2.19 -8.92 -9.26
C VAL A 216 1.23 -7.76 -9.01
N TYR A 217 -0.07 -8.04 -8.94
CA TYR A 217 -1.09 -7.03 -8.67
C TYR A 217 -2.20 -7.64 -7.84
N VAL A 218 -2.62 -6.93 -6.78
CA VAL A 218 -3.79 -7.31 -5.99
C VAL A 218 -4.95 -6.41 -6.38
N ASN A 219 -6.02 -6.99 -6.90
CA ASN A 219 -7.26 -6.27 -7.12
C ASN A 219 -8.13 -6.35 -5.86
N THR A 220 -8.21 -5.24 -5.15
CA THR A 220 -9.01 -5.12 -3.94
C THR A 220 -10.46 -4.68 -4.21
N GLU A 221 -10.91 -4.68 -5.47
CA GLU A 221 -12.28 -4.27 -5.86
C GLU A 221 -13.34 -5.38 -5.74
N PHE A 222 -12.97 -6.65 -5.54
CA PHE A 222 -13.92 -7.77 -5.38
C PHE A 222 -13.72 -8.50 -4.05
N VAL A 223 -14.28 -7.95 -2.98
CA VAL A 223 -14.64 -8.72 -1.78
C VAL A 223 -16.15 -8.93 -1.86
N LEU A 224 -16.59 -10.15 -2.18
CA LEU A 224 -17.99 -10.55 -2.06
C LEU A 224 -18.29 -11.02 -0.63
#